data_AF-A0A0M0JU71-F1
#
_entry.id   AF-A0A0M0JU71-F1
#
_cell.length_a   1.000
_cell.length_b   1.000
_cell.length_c   1.000
_cell.angle_alpha   90.00
_cell.angle_beta   90.00
_cell.angle_gamma   90.00
#
_symmetry.space_group_name_H-M   'P 1'
#
loop_
_entity.id
_entity.type
_entity.pdbx_description
1 polymer ?
#
loop_
_entity_poly.entity_id
_entity_poly.type
_entity_poly.pdbx_seq_one_letter_code
_entity_poly.pdbx_strand_id
1 'polypeptide(L)'
;MVRREKIAAAVKAAVDSDEEEDEHDEKNDAVWTKVEGVLAEYGLTPLGMAAAKKWVRLMGDPKNEELARIRQWLLMRVNGRTRAPPPTTWQAGCPEIFAGLRAKPVWDRADCPWVKPFEENFAAIRDELCALRAQRGFQPLKLPSWTSKKNTLPSPDGSGSVSHDSGNWNVFYLYLHEVQFPENISRCPVTVGLLKALGARSYTHAFFSALTPGTHILQHHGPTNKKLRIHLPLVGAAGSELRVADHILRGKEGECLIFDDSFEHEAWHKGDGTRIVLVFDVWHPDLTDKEVQFLSFLQRARMRAEMATEKALREARTQKAIDAGGVAPPEDAGDNFYLLLQEARDLLPDNSWWT
;
A
#
# COMPACT_ATOMS: atom_id res chain seq x y z
N MET A 1 -6.03 23.65 31.08
CA MET A 1 -7.18 24.45 30.57
C MET A 1 -6.77 25.39 29.45
N VAL A 2 -5.78 26.27 29.66
CA VAL A 2 -5.32 27.31 28.70
C VAL A 2 -5.02 26.84 27.27
N ARG A 3 -4.49 25.61 27.08
CA ARG A 3 -4.18 25.06 25.75
C ARG A 3 -5.42 24.65 24.94
N ARG A 4 -6.48 24.20 25.61
CA ARG A 4 -7.76 23.86 24.96
C ARG A 4 -8.52 25.10 24.51
N GLU A 5 -8.46 26.17 25.31
CA GLU A 5 -9.08 27.46 24.98
C GLU A 5 -8.39 28.15 23.82
N LYS A 6 -7.04 28.09 23.74
CA LYS A 6 -6.29 28.59 22.58
C LYS A 6 -6.60 27.81 21.28
N ILE A 7 -6.79 26.49 21.38
CA ILE A 7 -7.20 25.66 20.23
C ILE A 7 -8.64 25.99 19.82
N ALA A 8 -9.57 26.12 20.77
CA ALA A 8 -10.95 26.50 20.49
C ALA A 8 -11.04 27.90 19.85
N ALA A 9 -10.25 28.86 20.32
CA ALA A 9 -10.19 30.21 19.75
C ALA A 9 -9.57 30.22 18.34
N ALA A 10 -8.54 29.41 18.09
CA ALA A 10 -7.94 29.27 16.76
C ALA A 10 -8.88 28.56 15.78
N VAL A 11 -9.64 27.57 16.25
CA VAL A 11 -10.69 26.90 15.46
C VAL A 11 -11.81 27.87 15.15
N LYS A 12 -12.27 28.67 16.13
CA LYS A 12 -13.30 29.68 15.91
C LYS A 12 -12.85 30.78 14.93
N ALA A 13 -11.63 31.30 15.10
CA ALA A 13 -11.09 32.29 14.17
C ALA A 13 -10.90 31.76 12.74
N ALA A 14 -10.60 30.47 12.58
CA ALA A 14 -10.50 29.83 11.26
C ALA A 14 -11.86 29.45 10.65
N VAL A 15 -12.94 29.47 11.45
CA VAL A 15 -14.34 29.31 10.98
C VAL A 15 -14.91 30.68 10.64
N ASP A 16 -14.65 31.70 11.45
CA ASP A 16 -15.12 33.08 11.24
C ASP A 16 -14.38 33.79 10.08
N SER A 17 -13.17 33.35 9.70
CA SER A 17 -12.46 33.88 8.52
C SER A 17 -12.88 33.24 7.19
N ASP A 18 -13.76 32.22 7.22
CA ASP A 18 -14.29 31.51 6.05
C ASP A 18 -15.67 32.06 5.62
N GLU A 19 -16.17 33.12 6.25
CA GLU A 19 -17.36 33.89 5.79
C GLU A 19 -16.95 34.91 4.71
N GLU A 20 -16.42 34.42 3.57
CA GLU A 20 -16.70 35.11 2.31
C GLU A 20 -18.13 34.72 1.93
N GLU A 21 -19.01 35.72 1.75
CA GLU A 21 -20.40 35.54 1.32
C GLU A 21 -20.42 34.87 -0.07
N ASP A 22 -20.36 33.54 -0.10
CA ASP A 22 -20.72 32.74 -1.27
C ASP A 22 -22.23 32.95 -1.48
N GLU A 23 -22.60 33.69 -2.53
CA GLU A 23 -23.99 33.75 -3.03
C GLU A 23 -24.57 32.33 -3.07
N HIS A 24 -25.72 32.13 -2.42
CA HIS A 24 -26.38 30.83 -2.32
C HIS A 24 -26.89 30.40 -3.71
N ASP A 25 -26.02 29.76 -4.50
CA ASP A 25 -26.31 29.20 -5.83
C ASP A 25 -26.61 27.70 -5.71
N GLU A 26 -27.86 27.30 -5.98
CA GLU A 26 -28.31 25.91 -5.97
C GLU A 26 -27.42 24.98 -6.84
N LYS A 27 -26.79 25.51 -7.89
CA LYS A 27 -25.85 24.73 -8.72
C LYS A 27 -24.54 24.43 -7.99
N ASN A 28 -24.08 25.37 -7.17
CA ASN A 28 -22.88 25.18 -6.34
C ASN A 28 -23.13 24.08 -5.30
N ASP A 29 -24.30 24.09 -4.66
CA ASP A 29 -24.72 23.05 -3.70
C ASP A 29 -24.78 21.65 -4.33
N ALA A 30 -25.32 21.54 -5.56
CA ALA A 30 -25.38 20.28 -6.28
C ALA A 30 -23.98 19.73 -6.64
N VAL A 31 -23.02 20.61 -6.96
CA VAL A 31 -21.63 20.21 -7.22
C VAL A 31 -20.96 19.73 -5.93
N TRP A 32 -21.10 20.48 -4.84
CA TRP A 32 -20.53 20.10 -3.54
C TRP A 32 -21.09 18.79 -3.01
N THR A 33 -22.38 18.54 -3.18
CA THR A 33 -23.01 17.25 -2.82
C THR A 33 -22.31 16.07 -3.51
N LYS A 34 -21.98 16.20 -4.81
CA LYS A 34 -21.27 15.14 -5.54
C LYS A 34 -19.82 15.00 -5.10
N VAL A 35 -19.12 16.11 -4.86
CA VAL A 35 -17.74 16.13 -4.36
C VAL A 35 -17.67 15.43 -3.00
N GLU A 36 -18.58 15.77 -2.08
CA GLU A 36 -18.67 15.12 -0.78
C GLU A 36 -18.97 13.63 -0.91
N GLY A 37 -19.84 13.23 -1.84
CA GLY A 37 -20.09 11.82 -2.16
C GLY A 37 -18.82 11.06 -2.51
N VAL A 38 -17.98 11.61 -3.40
CA VAL A 38 -16.69 11.02 -3.78
C VAL A 38 -15.74 10.94 -2.59
N LEU A 39 -15.65 12.00 -1.79
CA LEU A 39 -14.75 12.07 -0.64
C LEU A 39 -15.19 11.13 0.51
N ALA A 40 -16.50 10.92 0.67
CA ALA A 40 -17.07 10.03 1.68
C ALA A 40 -16.70 8.56 1.44
N GLU A 41 -16.45 8.15 0.18
CA GLU A 41 -15.94 6.81 -0.14
C GLU A 41 -14.60 6.48 0.53
N TYR A 42 -13.84 7.49 0.94
CA TYR A 42 -12.56 7.33 1.63
C TYR A 42 -12.71 7.27 3.16
N GLY A 43 -13.94 7.24 3.69
CA GLY A 43 -14.20 7.10 5.11
C GLY A 43 -13.67 8.26 5.95
N LEU A 44 -13.72 9.48 5.41
CA LEU A 44 -13.26 10.68 6.09
C LEU A 44 -14.10 10.96 7.35
N THR A 45 -13.43 11.31 8.46
CA THR A 45 -14.10 11.87 9.64
C THR A 45 -14.66 13.27 9.32
N PRO A 46 -15.55 13.85 10.16
CA PRO A 46 -16.03 15.23 9.94
C PRO A 46 -14.89 16.26 9.79
N LEU A 47 -13.83 16.13 10.61
CA LEU A 47 -12.64 16.96 10.49
C LEU A 47 -11.86 16.66 9.19
N GLY A 48 -11.76 15.39 8.80
CA GLY A 48 -11.17 14.99 7.53
C GLY A 48 -11.91 15.56 6.33
N MET A 49 -13.24 15.55 6.35
CA MET A 49 -14.08 16.15 5.31
C MET A 49 -13.83 17.65 5.20
N ALA A 50 -13.78 18.37 6.32
CA ALA A 50 -13.45 19.80 6.33
C ALA A 50 -12.05 20.08 5.74
N ALA A 51 -11.05 19.26 6.09
CA ALA A 51 -9.72 19.36 5.49
C ALA A 51 -9.71 19.05 3.98
N ALA A 52 -10.49 18.05 3.55
CA ALA A 52 -10.62 17.69 2.15
C ALA A 52 -11.28 18.82 1.34
N LYS A 53 -12.30 19.50 1.88
CA LYS A 53 -12.91 20.68 1.24
C LYS A 53 -11.88 21.79 0.98
N LYS A 54 -10.95 22.02 1.91
CA LYS A 54 -9.85 22.99 1.71
C LYS A 54 -8.96 22.58 0.51
N TRP A 55 -8.65 21.29 0.38
CA TRP A 55 -7.94 20.78 -0.80
C TRP A 55 -8.75 20.98 -2.10
N VAL A 56 -10.05 20.72 -2.08
CA VAL A 56 -10.93 20.91 -3.25
C VAL A 56 -10.93 22.37 -3.70
N ARG A 57 -11.02 23.33 -2.77
CA ARG A 57 -10.91 24.75 -3.09
C ARG A 57 -9.54 25.08 -3.72
N LEU A 58 -8.44 24.56 -3.16
CA LEU A 58 -7.10 24.77 -3.71
C LEU A 58 -6.90 24.21 -5.12
N MET A 59 -7.44 23.01 -5.40
CA MET A 59 -7.34 22.43 -6.74
C MET A 59 -8.36 23.02 -7.73
N GLY A 60 -9.40 23.70 -7.24
CA GLY A 60 -10.39 24.40 -8.05
C GLY A 60 -9.80 25.57 -8.85
N ASP A 61 -8.71 26.18 -8.38
CA ASP A 61 -7.97 27.19 -9.13
C ASP A 61 -7.32 26.58 -10.39
N PRO A 62 -7.75 26.97 -11.61
CA PRO A 62 -7.18 26.44 -12.84
C PRO A 62 -5.69 26.78 -13.01
N LYS A 63 -5.19 27.84 -12.36
CA LYS A 63 -3.78 28.23 -12.38
C LYS A 63 -2.91 27.37 -11.47
N ASN A 64 -3.51 26.60 -10.57
CA ASN A 64 -2.79 25.64 -9.76
C ASN A 64 -2.47 24.39 -10.59
N GLU A 65 -1.25 24.37 -11.13
CA GLU A 65 -0.72 23.25 -11.92
C GLU A 65 -0.26 22.08 -11.03
N GLU A 66 0.13 22.34 -9.78
CA GLU A 66 0.60 21.30 -8.86
C GLU A 66 -0.48 20.26 -8.53
N LEU A 67 -1.75 20.64 -8.62
CA LEU A 67 -2.91 19.77 -8.35
C LEU A 67 -3.73 19.45 -9.61
N ALA A 68 -3.20 19.74 -10.80
CA ALA A 68 -3.96 19.63 -12.06
C ALA A 68 -4.52 18.22 -12.31
N ARG A 69 -3.74 17.15 -12.06
CA ARG A 69 -4.25 15.78 -12.23
C ARG A 69 -5.26 15.40 -11.16
N ILE A 70 -5.11 15.91 -9.94
CA ILE A 70 -6.10 15.67 -8.87
C ILE A 70 -7.42 16.36 -9.21
N ARG A 71 -7.38 17.59 -9.74
CA ARG A 71 -8.57 18.28 -10.28
C ARG A 71 -9.24 17.43 -11.36
N GLN A 72 -8.48 16.94 -12.34
CA GLN A 72 -9.03 16.07 -13.41
C GLN A 72 -9.61 14.75 -12.86
N TRP A 73 -8.92 14.13 -11.91
CA TRP A 73 -9.39 12.93 -11.23
C TRP A 73 -10.70 13.17 -10.46
N LEU A 74 -10.80 14.27 -9.72
CA LEU A 74 -12.02 14.61 -8.98
C LEU A 74 -13.19 14.87 -9.93
N LEU A 75 -12.97 15.63 -11.00
CA LEU A 75 -13.98 15.88 -12.03
C LEU A 75 -14.45 14.58 -12.70
N MET A 76 -13.55 13.64 -12.97
CA MET A 76 -13.90 12.32 -13.48
C MET A 76 -14.85 11.60 -12.50
N ARG A 77 -14.47 11.57 -11.21
CA ARG A 77 -15.22 10.86 -10.16
C ARG A 77 -16.60 11.46 -9.91
N VAL A 78 -16.70 12.79 -9.85
CA VAL A 78 -17.97 13.52 -9.71
C VAL A 78 -18.92 13.25 -10.90
N ASN A 79 -18.38 12.93 -12.07
CA ASN A 79 -19.14 12.53 -13.26
C ASN A 79 -19.40 11.01 -13.34
N GLY A 80 -19.24 10.27 -12.25
CA GLY A 80 -19.56 8.84 -12.16
C GLY A 80 -18.56 7.92 -12.86
N ARG A 81 -17.43 8.44 -13.34
CA ARG A 81 -16.35 7.62 -13.91
C ARG A 81 -15.41 7.21 -12.79
N THR A 82 -15.38 5.92 -12.48
CA THR A 82 -14.61 5.38 -11.33
C THR A 82 -13.18 4.97 -11.69
N ARG A 83 -12.89 4.75 -12.97
CA ARG A 83 -11.59 4.30 -13.46
C ARG A 83 -11.20 5.04 -14.74
N ALA A 84 -9.98 5.57 -14.76
CA ALA A 84 -9.39 6.14 -15.98
C ALA A 84 -9.03 5.00 -16.96
N PRO A 85 -9.06 5.24 -18.28
CA PRO A 85 -8.52 4.28 -19.23
C PRO A 85 -7.02 4.05 -18.94
N PRO A 86 -6.56 2.79 -18.88
CA PRO A 86 -5.15 2.52 -18.68
C PRO A 86 -4.33 3.05 -19.87
N PRO A 87 -3.13 3.59 -19.64
CA PRO A 87 -2.29 4.12 -20.72
C PRO A 87 -1.73 3.00 -21.60
N THR A 88 -1.70 1.75 -21.11
CA THR A 88 -1.25 0.57 -21.85
C THR A 88 -2.20 -0.60 -21.63
N THR A 89 -2.23 -1.56 -22.57
CA THR A 89 -2.98 -2.82 -22.41
C THR A 89 -2.43 -3.68 -21.27
N TRP A 90 -1.13 -3.58 -20.99
CA TRP A 90 -0.47 -4.26 -19.88
C TRP A 90 -0.94 -3.81 -18.50
N GLN A 91 -1.69 -2.72 -18.39
CA GLN A 91 -2.28 -2.24 -17.12
C GLN A 91 -3.81 -2.46 -17.09
N ALA A 92 -4.37 -3.18 -18.06
CA ALA A 92 -5.82 -3.38 -18.18
C ALA A 92 -6.46 -4.06 -16.95
N GLY A 93 -5.71 -4.89 -16.22
CA GLY A 93 -6.15 -5.53 -14.98
C GLY A 93 -5.88 -4.71 -13.71
N CYS A 94 -5.16 -3.59 -13.76
CA CYS A 94 -4.89 -2.77 -12.58
C CYS A 94 -6.17 -2.07 -12.07
N PRO A 95 -6.58 -2.29 -10.80
CA PRO A 95 -7.84 -1.74 -10.28
C PRO A 95 -7.95 -0.22 -10.38
N GLU A 96 -6.90 0.51 -10.03
CA GLU A 96 -6.93 1.97 -9.96
C GLU A 96 -5.86 2.63 -10.83
N ILE A 97 -6.29 3.28 -11.92
CA ILE A 97 -5.43 4.09 -12.78
C ILE A 97 -5.62 5.57 -12.50
N PHE A 98 -4.52 6.24 -12.18
CA PHE A 98 -4.39 7.69 -12.10
C PHE A 98 -3.79 8.24 -13.39
N ALA A 99 -4.54 9.06 -14.11
CA ALA A 99 -4.17 9.55 -15.43
C ALA A 99 -3.04 10.60 -15.39
N GLY A 100 -2.26 10.69 -16.48
CA GLY A 100 -1.24 11.72 -16.64
C GLY A 100 0.11 11.44 -15.97
N LEU A 101 0.34 10.20 -15.53
CA LEU A 101 1.66 9.70 -15.09
C LEU A 101 2.36 8.99 -16.26
N ARG A 102 3.70 9.13 -16.38
CA ARG A 102 4.48 8.32 -17.32
C ARG A 102 4.27 6.83 -17.02
N ALA A 103 3.97 6.04 -18.04
CA ALA A 103 3.76 4.61 -17.89
C ALA A 103 4.95 3.85 -18.52
N LYS A 104 5.83 3.34 -17.66
CA LYS A 104 6.95 2.47 -18.06
C LYS A 104 6.92 1.21 -17.19
N PRO A 105 7.11 0.01 -17.76
CA PRO A 105 7.18 -1.21 -16.97
C PRO A 105 8.43 -1.22 -16.06
N VAL A 106 9.57 -0.75 -16.57
CA VAL A 106 10.87 -0.74 -15.89
C VAL A 106 11.40 0.69 -15.83
N TRP A 107 12.00 1.05 -14.70
CA TRP A 107 12.46 2.42 -14.41
C TRP A 107 13.96 2.49 -14.15
N ASP A 108 14.57 3.58 -14.59
CA ASP A 108 16.00 3.83 -14.44
C ASP A 108 16.33 4.48 -13.09
N ARG A 109 17.53 4.22 -12.58
CA ARG A 109 18.04 4.85 -11.34
C ARG A 109 18.05 6.38 -11.40
N ALA A 110 18.22 6.94 -12.60
CA ALA A 110 18.18 8.39 -12.82
C ALA A 110 16.80 9.00 -12.50
N ASP A 111 15.71 8.25 -12.71
CA ASP A 111 14.35 8.67 -12.35
C ASP A 111 14.08 8.48 -10.84
N CYS A 112 14.95 7.76 -10.11
CA CYS A 112 14.72 7.33 -8.72
C CYS A 112 16.00 7.45 -7.85
N PRO A 113 16.51 8.68 -7.63
CA PRO A 113 17.80 8.89 -6.94
C PRO A 113 17.82 8.39 -5.48
N TRP A 114 16.66 8.26 -4.83
CA TRP A 114 16.52 7.74 -3.47
C TRP A 114 16.82 6.24 -3.33
N VAL A 115 17.04 5.52 -4.44
CA VAL A 115 17.45 4.11 -4.43
C VAL A 115 18.94 3.97 -4.05
N LYS A 116 19.77 4.93 -4.43
CA LYS A 116 21.22 4.87 -4.23
C LYS A 116 21.63 4.62 -2.77
N PRO A 117 21.07 5.29 -1.75
CA PRO A 117 21.38 4.99 -0.35
C PRO A 117 21.11 3.55 0.07
N PHE A 118 20.13 2.87 -0.53
CA PHE A 118 19.85 1.45 -0.23
C PHE A 118 20.91 0.54 -0.83
N GLU A 119 21.33 0.79 -2.07
CA GLU A 119 22.43 0.05 -2.71
C GLU A 119 23.75 0.27 -1.96
N GLU A 120 24.06 1.50 -1.54
CA GLU A 120 25.27 1.82 -0.76
C GLU A 120 25.29 1.18 0.64
N ASN A 121 24.13 0.97 1.25
CA ASN A 121 23.98 0.32 2.56
C ASN A 121 23.60 -1.16 2.45
N PHE A 122 23.74 -1.78 1.26
CA PHE A 122 23.37 -3.16 1.00
C PHE A 122 23.92 -4.14 2.04
N ALA A 123 25.21 -4.04 2.38
CA ALA A 123 25.85 -4.95 3.33
C ALA A 123 25.18 -4.90 4.70
N ALA A 124 24.90 -3.69 5.22
CA ALA A 124 24.24 -3.52 6.51
C ALA A 124 22.80 -4.03 6.51
N ILE A 125 22.03 -3.77 5.45
CA ILE A 125 20.66 -4.30 5.29
C ILE A 125 20.66 -5.83 5.25
N ARG A 126 21.60 -6.41 4.50
CA ARG A 126 21.76 -7.87 4.41
C ARG A 126 22.15 -8.47 5.75
N ASP A 127 23.04 -7.82 6.50
CA ASP A 127 23.46 -8.31 7.82
C ASP A 127 22.30 -8.26 8.84
N GLU A 128 21.46 -7.22 8.81
CA GLU A 128 20.20 -7.17 9.58
C GLU A 128 19.28 -8.33 9.22
N LEU A 129 19.06 -8.57 7.92
CA LEU A 129 18.25 -9.69 7.45
C LEU A 129 18.82 -11.03 7.95
N CYS A 130 20.12 -11.29 7.79
CA CYS A 130 20.74 -12.54 8.21
C CYS A 130 20.61 -12.77 9.73
N ALA A 131 20.65 -11.72 10.54
CA ALA A 131 20.44 -11.81 11.98
C ALA A 131 19.01 -12.26 12.36
N LEU A 132 18.02 -12.09 11.48
CA LEU A 132 16.65 -12.57 11.69
C LEU A 132 16.52 -14.09 11.55
N ARG A 133 17.51 -14.79 10.95
CA ARG A 133 17.46 -16.25 10.76
C ARG A 133 17.37 -17.04 12.06
N ALA A 134 17.88 -16.50 13.16
CA ALA A 134 17.78 -17.09 14.49
C ALA A 134 16.50 -16.68 15.24
N GLN A 135 15.57 -15.98 14.58
CA GLN A 135 14.43 -15.33 15.21
C GLN A 135 13.11 -15.66 14.48
N ARG A 136 11.99 -15.40 15.16
CA ARG A 136 10.65 -15.44 14.55
C ARG A 136 10.28 -14.09 13.92
N GLY A 137 9.35 -14.11 12.97
CA GLY A 137 8.72 -12.90 12.44
C GLY A 137 8.42 -12.93 10.94
N PHE A 138 9.00 -13.88 10.21
CA PHE A 138 8.49 -14.21 8.88
C PHE A 138 7.16 -14.95 9.03
N GLN A 139 6.27 -14.72 8.09
CA GLN A 139 4.97 -15.35 7.99
C GLN A 139 4.64 -15.66 6.52
N PRO A 140 3.82 -16.68 6.22
CA PRO A 140 3.37 -16.91 4.85
C PRO A 140 2.61 -15.70 4.31
N LEU A 141 2.82 -15.34 3.06
CA LEU A 141 2.05 -14.26 2.43
C LEU A 141 0.62 -14.75 2.20
N LYS A 142 -0.34 -14.01 2.77
CA LYS A 142 -1.76 -14.27 2.63
C LYS A 142 -2.45 -13.09 1.97
N LEU A 143 -3.39 -13.41 1.09
CA LEU A 143 -4.21 -12.44 0.37
C LEU A 143 -5.70 -12.67 0.69
N PRO A 144 -6.50 -11.62 0.93
CA PRO A 144 -7.93 -11.74 1.17
C PRO A 144 -8.62 -12.43 0.00
N SER A 145 -9.62 -13.26 0.27
CA SER A 145 -10.32 -14.03 -0.78
C SER A 145 -11.00 -13.17 -1.85
N TRP A 146 -11.23 -11.87 -1.59
CA TRP A 146 -11.74 -10.91 -2.57
C TRP A 146 -10.65 -10.32 -3.48
N THR A 147 -9.37 -10.47 -3.15
CA THR A 147 -8.28 -9.99 -4.01
C THR A 147 -8.17 -10.89 -5.24
N SER A 148 -8.41 -10.29 -6.41
CA SER A 148 -8.37 -10.87 -7.77
C SER A 148 -8.61 -12.39 -7.87
N LYS A 149 -9.87 -12.80 -7.90
CA LYS A 149 -10.29 -14.22 -8.07
C LYS A 149 -9.72 -14.96 -9.28
N LYS A 150 -9.15 -14.23 -10.26
CA LYS A 150 -8.66 -14.84 -11.50
C LYS A 150 -7.26 -15.46 -11.37
N ASN A 151 -6.42 -14.98 -10.44
CA ASN A 151 -5.02 -15.40 -10.31
C ASN A 151 -4.61 -15.57 -8.83
N THR A 152 -5.54 -16.06 -8.01
CA THR A 152 -5.29 -16.48 -6.64
C THR A 152 -5.83 -17.89 -6.44
N LEU A 153 -5.16 -18.69 -5.61
CA LEU A 153 -5.54 -20.04 -5.24
C LEU A 153 -5.97 -20.07 -3.78
N PRO A 154 -6.89 -20.97 -3.38
CA PRO A 154 -7.17 -21.19 -1.96
C PRO A 154 -5.90 -21.54 -1.21
N SER A 155 -5.69 -20.95 -0.05
CA SER A 155 -4.53 -21.30 0.76
C SER A 155 -4.61 -22.77 1.25
N PRO A 156 -3.49 -23.52 1.30
CA PRO A 156 -3.50 -24.93 1.73
C PRO A 156 -4.04 -25.18 3.14
N ASP A 157 -3.90 -24.21 4.04
CA ASP A 157 -4.39 -24.25 5.43
C ASP A 157 -5.82 -23.72 5.59
N GLY A 158 -6.49 -23.35 4.49
CA GLY A 158 -7.85 -22.82 4.50
C GLY A 158 -7.97 -21.33 4.83
N SER A 159 -6.88 -20.63 5.18
CA SER A 159 -6.92 -19.18 5.47
C SER A 159 -6.72 -18.33 4.22
N GLY A 160 -7.76 -17.63 3.77
CA GLY A 160 -7.69 -16.72 2.63
C GLY A 160 -7.19 -17.36 1.32
N SER A 161 -6.34 -16.64 0.59
CA SER A 161 -5.80 -17.06 -0.70
C SER A 161 -4.30 -16.78 -0.84
N VAL A 162 -3.67 -17.47 -1.79
CA VAL A 162 -2.26 -17.30 -2.17
C VAL A 162 -2.15 -16.95 -3.66
N SER A 163 -1.08 -16.26 -4.04
CA SER A 163 -0.81 -15.88 -5.44
C SER A 163 0.35 -16.66 -6.07
N HIS A 164 0.71 -17.81 -5.49
CA HIS A 164 1.71 -18.75 -6.03
C HIS A 164 1.09 -20.14 -6.20
N ASP A 165 1.50 -20.86 -7.24
CA ASP A 165 1.01 -22.21 -7.56
C ASP A 165 1.97 -23.33 -7.13
N SER A 166 3.18 -22.96 -6.73
CA SER A 166 4.26 -23.86 -6.35
C SER A 166 5.26 -23.15 -5.43
N GLY A 167 6.03 -23.93 -4.68
CA GLY A 167 6.95 -23.43 -3.66
C GLY A 167 6.24 -22.69 -2.52
N ASN A 168 6.98 -21.84 -1.80
CA ASN A 168 6.46 -21.04 -0.70
C ASN A 168 6.85 -19.57 -0.88
N TRP A 169 5.98 -18.69 -0.38
CA TRP A 169 6.21 -17.25 -0.32
C TRP A 169 5.99 -16.73 1.10
N ASN A 170 7.08 -16.33 1.76
CA ASN A 170 7.08 -15.78 3.12
C ASN A 170 7.46 -14.30 3.13
N VAL A 171 6.96 -13.55 4.11
CA VAL A 171 7.19 -12.11 4.26
C VAL A 171 7.49 -11.73 5.70
N PHE A 172 8.38 -10.75 5.88
CA PHE A 172 8.68 -10.11 7.16
C PHE A 172 8.33 -8.63 7.04
N TYR A 173 7.16 -8.24 7.54
CA TYR A 173 6.68 -6.87 7.41
C TYR A 173 7.41 -5.90 8.34
N LEU A 174 7.79 -4.74 7.79
CA LEU A 174 8.20 -3.56 8.56
C LEU A 174 7.04 -2.56 8.59
N TYR A 175 6.51 -2.27 7.40
CA TYR A 175 5.39 -1.35 7.18
C TYR A 175 4.40 -1.95 6.20
N LEU A 176 3.12 -1.77 6.51
CA LEU A 176 2.02 -2.17 5.66
C LEU A 176 0.93 -1.11 5.73
N HIS A 177 1.21 -0.01 5.04
CA HIS A 177 0.48 1.24 5.07
C HIS A 177 0.39 1.83 6.48
N GLU A 178 -0.79 1.80 7.09
CA GLU A 178 -1.04 2.34 8.42
C GLU A 178 -0.73 1.32 9.53
N VAL A 179 -0.38 0.08 9.18
CA VAL A 179 0.10 -0.93 10.13
C VAL A 179 1.61 -0.94 10.17
N GLN A 180 2.15 -0.77 11.36
CA GLN A 180 3.58 -0.87 11.66
C GLN A 180 3.81 -2.12 12.49
N PHE A 181 5.00 -2.71 12.36
CA PHE A 181 5.39 -3.92 13.09
C PHE A 181 6.54 -3.57 14.05
N PRO A 182 6.28 -3.05 15.26
CA PRO A 182 7.30 -2.43 16.11
C PRO A 182 8.43 -3.38 16.49
N GLU A 183 8.13 -4.65 16.75
CA GLU A 183 9.16 -5.65 17.05
C GLU A 183 10.05 -5.93 15.83
N ASN A 184 9.49 -5.95 14.63
CA ASN A 184 10.25 -6.14 13.40
C ASN A 184 11.11 -4.90 13.08
N ILE A 185 10.54 -3.72 13.27
CA ILE A 185 11.19 -2.42 13.08
C ILE A 185 12.40 -2.26 14.00
N SER A 186 12.28 -2.64 15.28
CA SER A 186 13.39 -2.50 16.24
C SER A 186 14.60 -3.38 15.91
N ARG A 187 14.39 -4.44 15.12
CA ARG A 187 15.41 -5.40 14.69
C ARG A 187 16.12 -5.02 13.39
N CYS A 188 15.60 -4.02 12.66
CA CYS A 188 16.17 -3.57 11.39
C CYS A 188 16.43 -2.03 11.38
N PRO A 189 17.19 -1.49 12.34
CA PRO A 189 17.37 -0.04 12.51
C PRO A 189 17.94 0.70 11.29
N VAL A 190 18.91 0.13 10.57
CA VAL A 190 19.50 0.69 9.36
C VAL A 190 18.46 0.72 8.24
N THR A 191 17.82 -0.41 7.97
CA THR A 191 16.77 -0.52 6.94
C THR A 191 15.64 0.47 7.20
N VAL A 192 15.15 0.54 8.44
CA VAL A 192 14.10 1.48 8.85
C VAL A 192 14.57 2.92 8.76
N GLY A 193 15.83 3.23 9.11
CA GLY A 193 16.40 4.56 8.97
C GLY A 193 16.34 5.06 7.53
N LEU A 194 16.71 4.21 6.58
CA LEU A 194 16.64 4.51 5.14
C LEU A 194 15.19 4.69 4.67
N LEU A 195 14.28 3.81 5.09
CA LEU A 195 12.85 3.92 4.76
C LEU A 195 12.23 5.22 5.29
N LYS A 196 12.64 5.68 6.48
CA LYS A 196 12.21 6.98 7.04
C LYS A 196 12.81 8.16 6.28
N ALA A 197 14.04 8.04 5.78
CA ALA A 197 14.71 9.08 5.01
C ALA A 197 14.03 9.36 3.65
N LEU A 198 13.21 8.44 3.14
CA LEU A 198 12.33 8.70 1.98
C LEU A 198 11.31 9.82 2.23
N GLY A 199 11.00 10.13 3.49
CA GLY A 199 10.07 11.19 3.86
C GLY A 199 8.71 11.05 3.18
N ALA A 200 8.24 12.14 2.55
CA ALA A 200 6.96 12.17 1.85
C ALA A 200 6.88 11.19 0.66
N ARG A 201 8.01 10.74 0.10
CA ARG A 201 8.02 9.81 -1.03
C ARG A 201 7.77 8.36 -0.64
N SER A 202 7.84 8.02 0.65
CA SER A 202 7.47 6.69 1.13
C SER A 202 5.99 6.40 0.89
N TYR A 203 5.69 5.23 0.32
CA TYR A 203 4.31 4.71 0.22
C TYR A 203 3.91 3.89 1.46
N THR A 204 4.75 3.91 2.50
CA THR A 204 4.59 3.20 3.78
C THR A 204 4.29 1.70 3.64
N HIS A 205 4.81 1.06 2.60
CA HIS A 205 4.73 -0.39 2.42
C HIS A 205 6.14 -0.92 2.19
N ALA A 206 6.65 -1.70 3.13
CA ALA A 206 8.01 -2.24 3.12
C ALA A 206 8.11 -3.55 3.92
N PHE A 207 8.76 -4.54 3.33
CA PHE A 207 8.90 -5.88 3.92
C PHE A 207 10.05 -6.65 3.26
N PHE A 208 10.63 -7.63 3.95
CA PHE A 208 11.48 -8.63 3.29
C PHE A 208 10.58 -9.72 2.70
N SER A 209 10.83 -10.07 1.44
CA SER A 209 10.07 -11.06 0.67
C SER A 209 10.96 -12.26 0.34
N ALA A 210 10.59 -13.43 0.83
CA ALA A 210 11.34 -14.68 0.70
C ALA A 210 10.60 -15.68 -0.19
N LEU A 211 11.25 -16.14 -1.25
CA LEU A 211 10.76 -17.21 -2.13
C LEU A 211 11.67 -18.42 -2.03
N THR A 212 11.11 -19.59 -1.72
CA THR A 212 11.85 -20.86 -1.72
C THR A 212 12.14 -21.32 -3.15
N PRO A 213 13.14 -22.19 -3.37
CA PRO A 213 13.36 -22.85 -4.66
C PRO A 213 12.08 -23.44 -5.26
N GLY A 214 11.91 -23.27 -6.56
CA GLY A 214 10.75 -23.76 -7.31
C GLY A 214 9.49 -22.89 -7.20
N THR A 215 9.52 -21.78 -6.46
CA THR A 215 8.34 -20.91 -6.33
C THR A 215 8.00 -20.22 -7.66
N HIS A 216 6.72 -20.25 -8.03
CA HIS A 216 6.15 -19.48 -9.14
C HIS A 216 4.98 -18.65 -8.66
N ILE A 217 5.11 -17.33 -8.80
CA ILE A 217 4.08 -16.34 -8.50
C ILE A 217 3.31 -16.07 -9.79
N LEU A 218 2.01 -16.34 -9.75
CA LEU A 218 1.10 -16.19 -10.89
C LEU A 218 1.06 -14.75 -11.39
N GLN A 219 0.78 -14.57 -12.69
CA GLN A 219 0.66 -13.23 -13.28
C GLN A 219 -0.41 -12.40 -12.55
N HIS A 220 -0.11 -11.15 -12.21
CA HIS A 220 -1.04 -10.27 -11.52
C HIS A 220 -0.70 -8.80 -11.73
N HIS A 221 -1.52 -7.92 -11.14
CA HIS A 221 -1.32 -6.48 -11.14
C HIS A 221 -1.33 -5.97 -9.70
N GLY A 222 -0.53 -4.93 -9.48
CA GLY A 222 -0.61 -4.07 -8.30
C GLY A 222 -1.92 -3.26 -8.29
N PRO A 223 -2.29 -2.72 -7.12
CA PRO A 223 -3.58 -2.07 -6.94
C PRO A 223 -3.68 -0.72 -7.67
N THR A 224 -2.56 -0.06 -7.96
CA THR A 224 -2.54 1.28 -8.56
C THR A 224 -1.22 1.62 -9.25
N ASN A 225 -1.24 2.52 -10.23
CA ASN A 225 -0.05 3.12 -10.88
C ASN A 225 0.49 4.37 -10.16
N LYS A 226 -0.07 4.76 -9.00
CA LYS A 226 0.40 5.93 -8.23
C LYS A 226 1.73 5.72 -7.51
N LYS A 227 2.30 4.51 -7.60
CA LYS A 227 3.52 4.12 -6.92
C LYS A 227 4.42 3.30 -7.85
N LEU A 228 5.70 3.25 -7.52
CA LEU A 228 6.64 2.29 -8.07
C LEU A 228 7.03 1.30 -6.98
N ARG A 229 7.34 0.07 -7.39
CA ARG A 229 7.86 -0.98 -6.52
C ARG A 229 9.35 -1.14 -6.73
N ILE A 230 10.09 -1.17 -5.63
CA ILE A 230 11.53 -1.36 -5.62
C ILE A 230 11.84 -2.69 -4.94
N HIS A 231 12.64 -3.51 -5.61
CA HIS A 231 13.21 -4.75 -5.06
C HIS A 231 14.73 -4.58 -4.93
N LEU A 232 15.26 -4.72 -3.73
CA LEU A 232 16.70 -4.90 -3.49
C LEU A 232 16.96 -6.37 -3.17
N PRO A 233 17.54 -7.16 -4.09
CA PRO A 233 17.94 -8.54 -3.80
C PRO A 233 19.06 -8.56 -2.74
N LEU A 234 18.86 -9.37 -1.69
CA LEU A 234 19.75 -9.44 -0.53
C LEU A 234 20.54 -10.75 -0.47
N VAL A 235 19.86 -11.87 -0.71
CA VAL A 235 20.45 -13.22 -0.74
C VAL A 235 19.72 -14.09 -1.76
N GLY A 236 20.44 -15.04 -2.36
CA GLY A 236 19.86 -16.10 -3.19
C GLY A 236 19.26 -15.59 -4.51
N ALA A 237 19.76 -14.46 -5.04
CA ALA A 237 19.17 -13.84 -6.24
C ALA A 237 19.33 -14.69 -7.52
N ALA A 238 20.32 -15.57 -7.56
CA ALA A 238 20.59 -16.44 -8.72
C ALA A 238 19.39 -17.35 -9.03
N GLY A 239 19.04 -17.45 -10.32
CA GLY A 239 17.89 -18.24 -10.78
C GLY A 239 16.52 -17.58 -10.57
N SER A 240 16.47 -16.36 -10.01
CA SER A 240 15.22 -15.61 -9.88
C SER A 240 14.96 -14.72 -11.11
N GLU A 241 13.73 -14.77 -11.61
CA GLU A 241 13.25 -13.98 -12.75
C GLU A 241 11.95 -13.27 -12.40
N LEU A 242 11.80 -12.02 -12.86
CA LEU A 242 10.58 -11.22 -12.76
C LEU A 242 10.24 -10.69 -14.14
N ARG A 243 9.09 -11.08 -14.69
CA ARG A 243 8.52 -10.48 -15.89
C ARG A 243 7.68 -9.29 -15.51
N VAL A 244 7.85 -8.16 -16.19
CA VAL A 244 6.98 -6.98 -16.11
C VAL A 244 6.63 -6.57 -17.53
N ALA A 245 5.36 -6.72 -17.91
CA ALA A 245 4.94 -6.65 -19.31
C ALA A 245 5.76 -7.62 -20.19
N ASP A 246 6.48 -7.08 -21.18
CA ASP A 246 7.37 -7.77 -22.12
C ASP A 246 8.85 -7.77 -21.68
N HIS A 247 9.17 -7.26 -20.50
CA HIS A 247 10.54 -7.21 -19.96
C HIS A 247 10.80 -8.35 -18.96
N ILE A 248 11.97 -8.99 -19.06
CA ILE A 248 12.45 -9.95 -18.06
C ILE A 248 13.58 -9.33 -17.25
N LEU A 249 13.36 -9.16 -15.95
CA LEU A 249 14.31 -8.64 -14.97
C LEU A 249 14.93 -9.80 -14.20
N ARG A 250 16.25 -9.77 -14.07
CA ARG A 250 17.02 -10.72 -13.26
C ARG A 250 17.73 -9.94 -12.17
N GLY A 251 17.40 -10.24 -10.91
CA GLY A 251 17.96 -9.53 -9.77
C GLY A 251 19.43 -9.88 -9.59
N LYS A 252 20.22 -8.88 -9.23
CA LYS A 252 21.59 -9.05 -8.73
C LYS A 252 21.64 -8.53 -7.29
N GLU A 253 22.30 -9.27 -6.42
CA GLU A 253 22.45 -8.86 -5.02
C GLU A 253 23.12 -7.48 -4.95
N GLY A 254 22.53 -6.58 -4.16
CA GLY A 254 23.01 -5.20 -4.01
C GLY A 254 22.56 -4.22 -5.09
N GLU A 255 21.86 -4.69 -6.13
CA GLU A 255 21.36 -3.84 -7.21
C GLU A 255 19.83 -3.81 -7.24
N CYS A 256 19.26 -2.63 -7.06
CA CYS A 256 17.83 -2.45 -7.04
C CYS A 256 17.22 -2.63 -8.44
N LEU A 257 16.09 -3.35 -8.48
CA LEU A 257 15.15 -3.37 -9.60
C LEU A 257 14.00 -2.40 -9.28
N ILE A 258 13.64 -1.56 -10.25
CA ILE A 258 12.57 -0.56 -10.11
C ILE A 258 11.57 -0.79 -11.22
N PHE A 259 10.31 -1.03 -10.85
CA PHE A 259 9.26 -1.34 -11.82
C PHE A 259 7.91 -0.79 -11.37
N ASP A 260 7.03 -0.56 -12.34
CA ASP A 260 5.64 -0.21 -12.08
C ASP A 260 4.83 -1.51 -12.01
N ASP A 261 4.50 -1.95 -10.79
CA ASP A 261 3.75 -3.18 -10.57
C ASP A 261 2.27 -3.06 -10.98
N SER A 262 1.78 -1.90 -11.41
CA SER A 262 0.45 -1.83 -12.05
C SER A 262 0.42 -2.52 -13.42
N PHE A 263 1.59 -2.65 -14.07
CA PHE A 263 1.74 -3.51 -15.24
C PHE A 263 1.58 -4.98 -14.82
N GLU A 264 1.07 -5.81 -15.72
CA GLU A 264 1.04 -7.25 -15.50
C GLU A 264 2.46 -7.76 -15.24
N HIS A 265 2.62 -8.50 -14.16
CA HIS A 265 3.91 -9.04 -13.76
C HIS A 265 3.77 -10.42 -13.13
N GLU A 266 4.85 -11.19 -13.21
CA GLU A 266 4.90 -12.61 -12.89
C GLU A 266 6.34 -12.96 -12.48
N ALA A 267 6.53 -13.89 -11.55
CA ALA A 267 7.87 -14.17 -11.03
C ALA A 267 8.13 -15.66 -10.81
N TRP A 268 9.37 -16.06 -11.06
CA TRP A 268 9.86 -17.42 -10.87
C TRP A 268 11.13 -17.39 -10.03
N HIS A 269 11.30 -18.41 -9.20
CA HIS A 269 12.56 -18.68 -8.53
C HIS A 269 13.02 -20.12 -8.80
N LYS A 270 13.99 -20.27 -9.70
CA LYS A 270 14.57 -21.56 -10.12
C LYS A 270 15.97 -21.78 -9.54
N GLY A 271 16.38 -20.95 -8.57
CA GLY A 271 17.65 -21.12 -7.87
C GLY A 271 17.59 -22.20 -6.80
N ASP A 272 18.76 -22.59 -6.29
CA ASP A 272 18.91 -23.74 -5.36
C ASP A 272 18.68 -23.38 -3.89
N GLY A 273 18.77 -22.09 -3.53
CA GLY A 273 18.54 -21.59 -2.18
C GLY A 273 17.46 -20.52 -2.14
N THR A 274 16.91 -20.24 -0.97
CA THR A 274 15.83 -19.25 -0.79
C THR A 274 16.27 -17.84 -1.17
N ARG A 275 15.52 -17.21 -2.07
CA ARG A 275 15.74 -15.84 -2.51
C ARG A 275 15.04 -14.88 -1.57
N ILE A 276 15.76 -13.92 -0.99
CA ILE A 276 15.18 -12.85 -0.18
C ILE A 276 15.53 -11.49 -0.75
N VAL A 277 14.50 -10.66 -0.94
CA VAL A 277 14.61 -9.25 -1.38
C VAL A 277 14.00 -8.33 -0.32
N LEU A 278 14.55 -7.13 -0.15
CA LEU A 278 13.80 -6.04 0.47
C LEU A 278 12.86 -5.44 -0.59
N VAL A 279 11.57 -5.44 -0.30
CA VAL A 279 10.54 -4.78 -1.11
C VAL A 279 10.13 -3.50 -0.41
N PHE A 280 10.08 -2.39 -1.13
CA PHE A 280 9.44 -1.18 -0.66
C PHE A 280 8.81 -0.39 -1.81
N ASP A 281 7.72 0.30 -1.49
CA ASP A 281 6.96 1.08 -2.44
C ASP A 281 7.21 2.59 -2.23
N VAL A 282 7.31 3.34 -3.33
CA VAL A 282 7.46 4.81 -3.33
C VAL A 282 6.39 5.46 -4.19
N TRP A 283 5.94 6.66 -3.81
CA TRP A 283 5.06 7.46 -4.67
C TRP A 283 5.70 7.72 -6.02
N HIS A 284 4.88 7.66 -7.07
CA HIS A 284 5.34 7.81 -8.46
C HIS A 284 6.11 9.13 -8.65
N PRO A 285 7.28 9.12 -9.32
CA PRO A 285 8.16 10.29 -9.43
C PRO A 285 7.49 11.51 -10.05
N ASP A 286 6.56 11.30 -10.99
CA ASP A 286 5.85 12.40 -11.65
C ASP A 286 4.82 13.10 -10.77
N LEU A 287 4.46 12.54 -9.61
CA LEU A 287 3.53 13.19 -8.69
C LEU A 287 4.21 14.38 -8.01
N THR A 288 3.51 15.50 -7.96
CA THR A 288 3.97 16.68 -7.21
C THR A 288 3.87 16.41 -5.71
N ASP A 289 4.58 17.18 -4.90
CA ASP A 289 4.52 17.04 -3.44
C ASP A 289 3.10 17.31 -2.91
N LYS A 290 2.34 18.21 -3.55
CA LYS A 290 0.94 18.48 -3.21
C LYS A 290 0.02 17.30 -3.55
N GLU A 291 0.21 16.66 -4.70
CA GLU A 291 -0.54 15.45 -5.06
C GLU A 291 -0.24 14.31 -4.08
N VAL A 292 1.04 14.09 -3.75
CA VAL A 292 1.46 13.10 -2.76
C VAL A 292 0.81 13.36 -1.41
N GLN A 293 0.78 14.62 -0.93
CA GLN A 293 0.13 14.98 0.33
C GLN A 293 -1.36 14.66 0.32
N PHE A 294 -2.08 15.07 -0.72
CA PHE A 294 -3.52 14.83 -0.83
C PHE A 294 -3.86 13.34 -0.97
N LEU A 295 -3.16 12.62 -1.85
CA LEU A 295 -3.37 11.19 -2.07
C LEU A 295 -3.00 10.37 -0.83
N SER A 296 -1.91 10.72 -0.14
CA SER A 296 -1.57 10.12 1.16
C SER A 296 -2.67 10.37 2.17
N PHE A 297 -3.19 11.61 2.27
CA PHE A 297 -4.27 11.94 3.18
C PHE A 297 -5.51 11.05 2.94
N LEU A 298 -5.94 10.90 1.69
CA LEU A 298 -7.08 10.03 1.33
C LEU A 298 -6.80 8.55 1.60
N GLN A 299 -5.61 8.06 1.23
CA GLN A 299 -5.22 6.68 1.46
C GLN A 299 -5.25 6.33 2.96
N ARG A 300 -4.66 7.18 3.80
CA ARG A 300 -4.64 6.99 5.26
C ARG A 300 -6.02 7.02 5.88
N ALA A 301 -6.92 7.86 5.36
CA ALA A 301 -8.29 7.89 5.82
C ALA A 301 -9.02 6.58 5.48
N ARG A 302 -8.90 6.12 4.24
CA ARG A 302 -9.50 4.87 3.77
C ARG A 302 -9.02 3.67 4.59
N MET A 303 -7.70 3.54 4.76
CA MET A 303 -7.13 2.43 5.55
C MET A 303 -7.61 2.44 7.00
N ARG A 304 -7.74 3.63 7.62
CA ARG A 304 -8.28 3.76 8.98
C ARG A 304 -9.76 3.41 9.06
N ALA A 305 -10.55 3.82 8.08
CA ALA A 305 -11.97 3.47 8.00
C ALA A 305 -12.14 1.96 7.84
N GLU A 306 -11.40 1.32 6.93
CA GLU A 306 -11.42 -0.12 6.73
C GLU A 306 -11.03 -0.88 8.02
N MET A 307 -9.99 -0.45 8.74
CA MET A 307 -9.62 -1.01 10.04
C MET A 307 -10.72 -0.85 11.09
N ALA A 308 -11.36 0.31 11.17
CA ALA A 308 -12.41 0.59 12.15
C ALA A 308 -13.68 -0.22 11.87
N THR A 309 -14.08 -0.31 10.60
CA THR A 309 -15.21 -1.13 10.15
C THR A 309 -14.99 -2.59 10.50
N GLU A 310 -13.78 -3.14 10.28
CA GLU A 310 -13.49 -4.52 10.67
C GLU A 310 -13.62 -4.72 12.17
N LYS A 311 -12.99 -3.83 12.97
CA LYS A 311 -13.05 -3.92 14.42
C LYS A 311 -14.50 -3.98 14.92
N ALA A 312 -15.37 -3.14 14.35
CA ALA A 312 -16.79 -3.11 14.69
C ALA A 312 -17.55 -4.38 14.23
N LEU A 313 -17.27 -4.89 13.02
CA LEU A 313 -17.85 -6.15 12.54
C LEU A 313 -17.45 -7.32 13.44
N ARG A 314 -16.20 -7.36 13.90
CA ARG A 314 -15.71 -8.36 14.85
C ARG A 314 -16.45 -8.28 16.17
N GLU A 315 -16.54 -7.10 16.78
CA GLU A 315 -17.27 -6.88 18.03
C GLU A 315 -18.75 -7.32 17.91
N ALA A 316 -19.40 -7.00 16.78
CA ALA A 316 -20.78 -7.41 16.53
C ALA A 316 -20.94 -8.94 16.35
N ARG A 317 -20.00 -9.61 15.66
CA ARG A 317 -19.99 -11.08 15.52
C ARG A 317 -19.80 -11.76 16.88
N THR A 318 -18.87 -11.24 17.70
CA THR A 318 -18.63 -11.73 19.06
C THR A 318 -19.89 -11.57 19.93
N GLN A 319 -20.51 -10.39 19.93
CA GLN A 319 -21.72 -10.13 20.71
C GLN A 319 -22.87 -11.04 20.29
N LYS A 320 -23.10 -11.19 18.98
CA LYS A 320 -24.18 -12.05 18.45
C LYS A 320 -24.03 -13.52 18.87
N ALA A 321 -22.80 -14.03 18.98
CA ALA A 321 -22.59 -15.41 19.41
C ALA A 321 -22.76 -15.59 20.92
N ILE A 322 -22.33 -14.60 21.71
CA ILE A 322 -22.62 -14.55 23.16
C ILE A 322 -24.14 -14.54 23.38
N ASP A 323 -24.87 -13.69 22.65
CA ASP A 323 -26.33 -13.56 22.77
C ASP A 323 -27.08 -14.84 22.37
N ALA A 324 -26.52 -15.64 21.46
CA ALA A 324 -27.07 -16.92 21.02
C ALA A 324 -26.80 -18.08 22.00
N GLY A 325 -26.21 -17.81 23.18
CA GLY A 325 -25.79 -18.84 24.14
C GLY A 325 -24.64 -19.70 23.63
N GLY A 326 -24.00 -19.29 22.54
CA GLY A 326 -22.83 -19.93 21.96
C GLY A 326 -21.54 -19.41 22.58
N VAL A 327 -20.46 -20.15 22.35
CA VAL A 327 -19.11 -19.60 22.55
C VAL A 327 -18.90 -18.53 21.48
N ALA A 328 -18.18 -17.45 21.81
CA ALA A 328 -17.73 -16.49 20.81
C ALA A 328 -17.18 -17.26 19.59
N PRO A 329 -17.45 -16.83 18.35
CA PRO A 329 -16.80 -17.42 17.20
C PRO A 329 -15.29 -17.40 17.47
N PRO A 330 -14.54 -18.42 17.03
CA PRO A 330 -13.11 -18.39 17.20
C PRO A 330 -12.56 -17.11 16.55
N GLU A 331 -11.35 -16.68 16.96
CA GLU A 331 -10.77 -15.40 16.54
C GLU A 331 -10.67 -15.23 14.99
N ASP A 332 -10.94 -16.30 14.24
CA ASP A 332 -10.79 -16.60 12.81
C ASP A 332 -12.07 -16.42 11.96
N ALA A 333 -13.19 -15.93 12.50
CA ALA A 333 -14.41 -15.77 11.70
C ALA A 333 -14.41 -14.50 10.82
N GLY A 334 -13.69 -14.51 9.68
CA GLY A 334 -13.82 -13.54 8.56
C GLY A 334 -12.57 -13.31 7.69
N ASP A 335 -12.74 -13.11 6.37
CA ASP A 335 -11.63 -12.95 5.41
C ASP A 335 -11.24 -11.48 5.17
N ASN A 336 -10.27 -10.93 5.92
CA ASN A 336 -9.67 -9.65 5.54
C ASN A 336 -8.15 -9.58 5.79
N PHE A 337 -7.51 -8.58 5.20
CA PHE A 337 -6.04 -8.47 5.15
C PHE A 337 -5.39 -8.39 6.54
N TYR A 338 -6.04 -7.78 7.52
CA TYR A 338 -5.50 -7.63 8.86
C TYR A 338 -5.58 -8.91 9.69
N LEU A 339 -6.70 -9.64 9.58
CA LEU A 339 -6.84 -10.95 10.21
C LEU A 339 -5.85 -11.94 9.62
N LEU A 340 -5.71 -11.97 8.29
CA LEU A 340 -4.72 -12.81 7.62
C LEU A 340 -3.28 -12.53 8.08
N LEU A 341 -2.94 -11.28 8.39
CA LEU A 341 -1.63 -10.95 8.95
C LEU A 341 -1.43 -11.50 10.37
N GLN A 342 -2.48 -11.46 11.20
CA GLN A 342 -2.44 -12.00 12.56
C GLN A 342 -2.39 -13.53 12.54
N GLU A 343 -3.25 -14.17 11.75
CA GLU A 343 -3.29 -15.62 11.58
C GLU A 343 -1.98 -16.16 11.03
N ALA A 344 -1.37 -15.47 10.06
CA ALA A 344 -0.14 -15.92 9.45
C ALA A 344 1.09 -15.80 10.35
N ARG A 345 1.06 -14.94 11.38
CA ARG A 345 2.22 -14.52 12.19
C ARG A 345 3.05 -15.68 12.74
N ASP A 346 2.39 -16.77 13.13
CA ASP A 346 3.01 -17.92 13.79
C ASP A 346 2.88 -19.22 13.00
N LEU A 347 2.48 -19.15 11.72
CA LEU A 347 2.33 -20.34 10.86
C LEU A 347 3.66 -20.97 10.42
N LEU A 348 4.78 -20.28 10.60
CA LEU A 348 6.10 -20.86 10.36
C LEU A 348 6.67 -21.37 11.69
N PRO A 349 6.66 -22.70 11.94
CA PRO A 349 7.09 -23.26 13.21
C PRO A 349 8.60 -23.13 13.43
N ASP A 350 9.37 -23.09 12.34
CA ASP A 350 10.83 -22.92 12.31
C ASP A 350 11.29 -22.17 11.05
N ASN A 351 12.61 -21.97 10.93
CA ASN A 351 13.25 -21.31 9.78
C ASN A 351 13.89 -22.29 8.80
N SER A 352 13.42 -23.54 8.71
CA SER A 352 13.92 -24.54 7.76
C SER A 352 13.69 -24.16 6.29
N TRP A 353 12.72 -23.28 6.01
CA TRP A 353 12.48 -22.69 4.70
C TRP A 353 13.61 -21.75 4.23
N TRP A 354 14.47 -21.30 5.15
CA TRP A 354 15.59 -20.38 4.88
C TRP A 354 16.87 -21.15 4.55
N THR A 355 16.77 -22.16 3.67
CA THR A 355 17.88 -22.99 3.20
C THR A 355 18.44 -22.55 1.87
#